data_AF-A0A258HAF8-F1
#
_entry.id   AF-A0A258HAF8-F1
#
_cell.length_a   1.000
_cell.length_b   1.000
_cell.length_c   1.000
_cell.angle_alpha   90.00
_cell.angle_beta   90.00
_cell.angle_gamma   90.00
#
_symmetry.space_group_name_H-M   'P 1'
#
loop_
_entity.id
_entity.type
_entity.pdbx_description
1 polymer ?
#
loop_
_entity_poly.entity_id
_entity_poly.type
_entity_poly.pdbx_seq_one_letter_code
_entity_poly.pdbx_strand_id
1 'polypeptide(L)'
;MDRQRALPRLLPIGDARDRHEDRALPRGSARMVKPTRVSNSIRPLRFAAGEMTQAELAERVGVTRQTIIAIEQGKYSPSLEVAFQIAHALGVRLDEVFSYPTTTSNGDSA
;
A
#
# COMPACT_ATOMS: atom_id res chain seq x y z
N MET A 1 32.30 -29.98 56.14
CA MET A 1 31.84 -28.65 56.56
C MET A 1 33.00 -27.67 56.39
N ASP A 2 33.43 -27.46 55.15
CA ASP A 2 32.97 -26.38 54.24
C ASP A 2 33.36 -24.98 54.71
N ARG A 3 34.53 -24.53 54.24
CA ARG A 3 34.86 -23.10 54.09
C ARG A 3 35.78 -22.90 52.90
N GLN A 4 35.29 -23.16 51.69
CA GLN A 4 35.80 -22.47 50.51
C GLN A 4 35.51 -20.97 50.70
N ARG A 5 36.55 -20.17 50.97
CA ARG A 5 36.46 -18.71 50.84
C ARG A 5 36.52 -18.38 49.35
N ALA A 6 35.35 -18.19 48.75
CA ALA A 6 35.24 -17.67 47.40
C ALA A 6 35.66 -16.18 47.39
N LEU A 7 36.63 -15.84 46.55
CA LEU A 7 37.01 -14.45 46.27
C LEU A 7 35.88 -13.76 45.47
N PRO A 8 35.61 -12.47 45.69
CA PRO A 8 34.63 -11.75 44.87
C PRO A 8 35.20 -11.56 43.45
N ARG A 9 34.49 -12.11 42.46
CA ARG A 9 34.78 -11.88 41.04
C ARG A 9 34.50 -10.40 40.71
N LEU A 10 35.55 -9.65 40.41
CA LEU A 10 35.47 -8.36 39.74
C LEU A 10 34.77 -8.53 38.39
N LEU A 11 33.65 -7.86 38.19
CA LEU A 11 33.00 -7.75 36.88
C LEU A 11 33.81 -6.78 36.00
N PRO A 12 34.01 -7.08 34.70
CA PRO A 12 34.67 -6.14 33.80
C PRO A 12 33.80 -4.89 33.58
N ILE A 13 34.44 -3.73 33.72
CA ILE A 13 33.88 -2.42 33.40
C ILE A 13 33.98 -2.23 31.88
N GLY A 14 32.81 -2.09 31.23
CA GLY A 14 32.67 -1.44 29.93
C GLY A 14 32.59 -2.35 28.70
N ASP A 15 31.44 -2.33 28.01
CA ASP A 15 31.39 -1.61 26.73
C ASP A 15 29.94 -1.19 26.44
N ALA A 16 29.70 0.11 26.48
CA ALA A 16 28.43 0.73 26.13
C ALA A 16 28.28 0.75 24.61
N ARG A 17 28.00 -0.41 24.02
CA ARG A 17 27.65 -0.53 22.60
C ARG A 17 26.26 -1.14 22.48
N ASP A 18 25.33 -0.22 22.31
CA ASP A 18 24.15 -0.39 21.46
C ASP A 18 23.25 -1.60 21.81
N ARG A 19 22.50 -1.43 22.91
CA ARG A 19 21.22 -2.11 23.00
C ARG A 19 20.31 -1.52 21.93
N HIS A 20 20.28 -2.14 20.75
CA HIS A 20 19.07 -2.14 19.94
C HIS A 20 18.01 -2.90 20.74
N GLU A 21 17.46 -2.20 21.74
CA GLU A 21 16.23 -2.60 22.39
C GLU A 21 15.21 -2.82 21.28
N ASP A 22 14.65 -4.01 21.34
CA ASP A 22 13.56 -4.54 20.56
C ASP A 22 12.33 -3.62 20.68
N ARG A 23 12.41 -2.46 20.00
CA ARG A 23 11.32 -1.51 19.88
C ARG A 23 10.41 -2.04 18.78
N ALA A 24 9.64 -3.06 19.13
CA ALA A 24 8.45 -3.43 18.40
C ALA A 24 7.59 -2.16 18.28
N LEU A 25 7.64 -1.54 17.09
CA LEU A 25 6.71 -0.49 16.72
C LEU A 25 5.29 -1.06 16.90
N PRO A 26 4.35 -0.32 17.52
CA PRO A 26 2.96 -0.74 17.50
C PRO A 26 2.57 -0.87 16.02
N ARG A 27 2.23 -2.09 15.58
CA ARG A 27 1.68 -2.32 14.25
C ARG A 27 0.45 -1.43 14.15
N GLY A 28 0.59 -0.34 13.39
CA GLY A 28 -0.45 0.64 13.21
C GLY A 28 -1.75 -0.06 12.90
N SER A 29 -2.79 0.32 13.64
CA SER A 29 -4.18 -0.10 13.50
C SER A 29 -4.48 -0.34 12.02
N ALA A 30 -4.83 -1.57 11.65
CA ALA A 30 -5.24 -1.90 10.29
C ALA A 30 -6.37 -0.92 9.91
N ARG A 31 -6.01 0.11 9.13
CA ARG A 31 -6.92 1.15 8.69
C ARG A 31 -7.93 0.45 7.81
N MET A 32 -9.11 0.17 8.37
CA MET A 32 -10.24 -0.40 7.66
C MET A 32 -10.53 0.51 6.46
N VAL A 33 -10.07 0.06 5.29
CA VAL A 33 -10.23 0.83 4.06
C VAL A 33 -11.71 0.76 3.74
N LYS A 34 -12.41 1.89 3.87
CA LYS A 34 -13.82 1.97 3.49
C LYS A 34 -13.92 1.50 2.03
N PRO A 35 -14.83 0.56 1.70
CA PRO A 35 -14.99 0.09 0.34
C PRO A 35 -15.26 1.30 -0.57
N THR A 36 -14.48 1.39 -1.64
CA THR A 36 -14.60 2.51 -2.56
C THR A 36 -15.83 2.37 -3.45
N ARG A 37 -16.45 3.49 -3.80
CA ARG A 37 -17.49 3.56 -4.84
C ARG A 37 -16.89 3.77 -6.25
N VAL A 38 -15.60 4.05 -6.34
CA VAL A 38 -14.90 4.23 -7.63
C VAL A 38 -14.69 2.87 -8.27
N SER A 39 -15.21 2.68 -9.48
CA SER A 39 -14.88 1.54 -10.32
C SER A 39 -13.72 1.88 -11.26
N ASN A 40 -13.08 0.85 -11.82
CA ASN A 40 -11.96 1.04 -12.74
C ASN A 40 -12.02 0.07 -13.93
N SER A 41 -11.39 0.48 -15.03
CA SER A 41 -11.24 -0.27 -16.28
C SER A 41 -9.76 -0.59 -16.57
N ILE A 42 -8.92 -0.68 -15.54
CA ILE A 42 -7.45 -0.80 -15.69
C ILE A 42 -7.07 -2.06 -16.47
N ARG A 43 -7.69 -3.21 -16.14
CA ARG A 43 -7.38 -4.49 -16.78
C ARG A 43 -7.55 -4.45 -18.30
N PRO A 44 -8.74 -4.13 -18.86
CA PRO A 44 -8.91 -4.08 -20.31
C PRO A 44 -8.01 -3.01 -20.96
N LEU A 45 -7.81 -1.86 -20.33
CA LEU A 45 -6.94 -0.81 -20.84
C LEU A 45 -5.47 -1.24 -20.90
N ARG A 46 -4.97 -1.97 -19.90
CA ARG A 46 -3.62 -2.57 -19.93
C ARG A 46 -3.44 -3.52 -21.12
N PHE A 47 -4.44 -4.35 -21.40
CA PHE A 47 -4.41 -5.27 -22.54
C PHE A 47 -4.41 -4.51 -23.88
N ALA A 48 -5.27 -3.49 -24.00
CA ALA A 48 -5.30 -2.61 -25.17
C ALA A 48 -3.98 -1.84 -25.38
N ALA A 49 -3.26 -1.52 -24.30
CA ALA A 49 -1.96 -0.86 -24.31
C ALA A 49 -0.78 -1.81 -24.54
N GLY A 50 -0.97 -2.87 -25.34
CA GLY A 50 0.07 -3.81 -25.74
C GLY A 50 0.34 -4.94 -24.73
N GLU A 51 -0.73 -5.56 -24.20
CA GLU A 51 -0.62 -6.68 -23.23
C GLU A 51 0.19 -6.31 -21.96
N MET A 52 0.16 -5.04 -21.57
CA MET A 52 0.94 -4.52 -20.46
C MET A 52 0.61 -5.26 -19.16
N THR A 53 1.62 -5.83 -18.51
CA THR A 53 1.47 -6.53 -17.24
C THR A 53 1.21 -5.56 -16.08
N GLN A 54 0.72 -6.08 -14.96
CA GLN A 54 0.57 -5.29 -13.73
C GLN A 54 1.90 -4.81 -13.17
N ALA A 55 2.98 -5.56 -13.40
CA ALA A 55 4.32 -5.16 -12.97
C ALA A 55 4.79 -3.94 -13.79
N GLU A 56 4.64 -3.99 -15.11
CA GLU A 56 5.01 -2.87 -15.98
C GLU A 56 4.22 -1.60 -15.69
N LEU A 57 2.91 -1.71 -15.44
CA LEU A 57 2.11 -0.55 -15.02
C LEU A 57 2.61 -0.01 -13.67
N ALA A 58 2.96 -0.89 -12.73
CA ALA A 58 3.45 -0.48 -11.41
C ALA A 58 4.78 0.28 -11.51
N GLU A 59 5.72 -0.20 -12.33
CA GLU A 59 6.99 0.48 -12.61
C GLU A 59 6.77 1.87 -13.24
N ARG A 60 5.88 1.99 -14.22
CA ARG A 60 5.56 3.28 -14.86
C ARG A 60 4.93 4.30 -13.90
N VAL A 61 4.15 3.82 -12.94
CA VAL A 61 3.44 4.65 -11.95
C VAL A 61 4.31 4.95 -10.73
N GLY A 62 5.36 4.16 -10.48
CA GLY A 62 6.21 4.30 -9.29
C GLY A 62 5.58 3.73 -8.03
N VAL A 63 4.78 2.66 -8.15
CA VAL A 63 4.15 1.95 -7.03
C VAL A 63 4.48 0.47 -7.06
N THR A 64 4.15 -0.26 -5.99
CA THR A 64 4.35 -1.72 -6.01
C THR A 64 3.34 -2.41 -6.92
N ARG A 65 3.71 -3.57 -7.47
CA ARG A 65 2.77 -4.45 -8.19
C ARG A 65 1.53 -4.78 -7.35
N GLN A 66 1.70 -4.98 -6.04
CA GLN A 66 0.59 -5.27 -5.13
C GLN A 66 -0.39 -4.11 -5.02
N THR A 67 0.10 -2.88 -5.13
CA THR A 67 -0.73 -1.66 -5.21
C THR A 67 -1.62 -1.71 -6.46
N ILE A 68 -1.04 -1.96 -7.63
CA ILE A 68 -1.81 -2.10 -8.89
C ILE A 68 -2.83 -3.23 -8.82
N ILE A 69 -2.46 -4.41 -8.29
CA ILE A 69 -3.39 -5.53 -8.10
C ILE A 69 -4.59 -5.11 -7.25
N ALA A 70 -4.35 -4.43 -6.14
CA ALA A 70 -5.41 -4.06 -5.23
C ALA A 70 -6.33 -2.97 -5.82
N ILE A 71 -5.78 -2.00 -6.55
CA ILE A 71 -6.56 -0.98 -7.27
C ILE A 71 -7.40 -1.65 -8.37
N GLU A 72 -6.78 -2.50 -9.20
CA GLU A 72 -7.47 -3.20 -10.30
C GLU A 72 -8.62 -4.08 -9.79
N GLN A 73 -8.43 -4.73 -8.63
CA GLN A 73 -9.47 -5.51 -7.94
C GLN A 73 -10.52 -4.65 -7.22
N GLY A 74 -10.40 -3.32 -7.23
CA GLY A 74 -11.34 -2.42 -6.55
C GLY A 74 -11.27 -2.48 -5.02
N LYS A 75 -10.18 -3.01 -4.45
CA LYS A 75 -10.04 -3.12 -2.98
C LYS A 75 -9.97 -1.76 -2.29
N TYR A 76 -9.50 -0.73 -2.99
CA TYR A 76 -9.47 0.65 -2.52
C TYR A 76 -9.40 1.65 -3.67
N SER A 77 -9.75 2.91 -3.39
CA SER A 77 -9.50 4.02 -4.32
C SER A 77 -8.03 4.41 -4.33
N PRO A 78 -7.40 4.56 -5.51
CA PRO A 78 -6.10 5.21 -5.57
C PRO A 78 -6.19 6.65 -5.04
N SER A 79 -5.05 7.23 -4.66
CA SER A 79 -4.97 8.68 -4.52
C SER A 79 -5.23 9.35 -5.86
N LEU A 80 -5.60 10.63 -5.85
CA LEU A 80 -5.81 11.39 -7.08
C LEU A 80 -4.56 11.36 -7.98
N GLU A 81 -3.38 11.54 -7.39
CA GLU A 81 -2.09 11.47 -8.09
C GLU A 81 -1.86 10.12 -8.77
N VAL A 82 -2.04 9.00 -8.06
CA VAL A 82 -1.89 7.65 -8.62
C VAL A 82 -2.92 7.41 -9.73
N ALA A 83 -4.13 7.95 -9.60
CA ALA A 83 -5.15 7.83 -10.64
C ALA A 83 -4.73 8.52 -11.95
N PHE A 84 -4.18 9.74 -11.87
CA PHE A 84 -3.64 10.45 -13.03
C PHE A 84 -2.42 9.74 -13.63
N GLN A 85 -1.49 9.27 -12.80
CA GLN A 85 -0.31 8.52 -13.26
C GLN A 85 -0.72 7.24 -14.01
N ILE A 86 -1.71 6.50 -13.51
CA ILE A 86 -2.25 5.32 -14.20
C ILE A 86 -2.82 5.72 -15.56
N ALA A 87 -3.65 6.78 -15.64
CA ALA A 87 -4.22 7.24 -16.90
C ALA A 87 -3.15 7.64 -17.92
N HIS A 88 -2.12 8.36 -17.49
CA HIS A 88 -0.99 8.73 -18.33
C HIS A 88 -0.16 7.53 -18.79
N ALA A 89 0.11 6.56 -17.90
CA ALA A 89 0.85 5.35 -18.23
C ALA A 89 0.11 4.46 -19.26
N LEU A 90 -1.22 4.51 -19.25
CA LEU A 90 -2.11 3.83 -20.20
C LEU A 90 -2.41 4.65 -21.47
N GLY A 91 -2.09 5.95 -21.49
CA GLY A 91 -2.31 6.83 -22.64
C GLY A 91 -3.77 7.21 -22.88
N VAL A 92 -4.63 7.19 -21.85
CA VAL A 92 -6.07 7.49 -21.95
C VAL A 92 -6.50 8.57 -20.96
N ARG A 93 -7.74 9.06 -21.07
CA ARG A 93 -8.28 10.05 -20.13
C ARG A 93 -8.63 9.41 -18.79
N LEU A 94 -8.62 10.20 -17.73
CA LEU A 94 -8.92 9.73 -16.37
C LEU A 94 -10.30 9.08 -16.25
N ASP A 95 -11.31 9.65 -16.92
CA ASP A 95 -12.70 9.18 -16.96
C ASP A 95 -12.90 7.91 -17.80
N GLU A 96 -11.91 7.53 -18.62
CA GLU A 96 -11.89 6.22 -19.28
C GLU A 96 -11.36 5.13 -18.32
N VAL A 97 -10.47 5.51 -17.40
CA VAL A 97 -9.89 4.58 -16.42
C VAL A 97 -10.79 4.39 -15.21
N PHE A 98 -11.37 5.46 -14.67
CA PHE A 98 -12.11 5.45 -13.40
C PHE A 98 -13.48 6.10 -13.53
N SER A 99 -14.48 5.47 -12.92
CA SER A 99 -15.86 5.98 -12.89
C SER A 99 -16.38 6.05 -11.45
N TYR A 100 -17.23 7.04 -11.18
CA TYR A 100 -17.92 7.19 -9.92
C TYR A 100 -19.43 7.14 -10.16
N PRO A 101 -20.22 6.37 -9.39
CA PRO A 101 -21.66 6.28 -9.60
C PRO A 101 -22.29 7.65 -9.33
N THR A 102 -22.92 8.23 -10.35
CA THR A 102 -23.83 9.35 -10.16
C THR A 102 -25.10 8.80 -9.53
N THR A 103 -25.42 9.22 -8.31
CA THR A 103 -26.74 8.95 -7.73
C THR A 103 -27.77 9.74 -8.52
N THR A 104 -28.26 9.20 -9.63
CA THR A 104 -29.45 9.71 -10.29
C THR A 104 -30.65 9.21 -9.49
N SER A 105 -31.04 9.94 -8.43
CA SER A 105 -32.38 9.80 -7.88
C SER A 105 -33.33 10.58 -8.79
N ASN A 106 -33.81 9.95 -9.86
CA ASN A 106 -34.91 10.53 -10.63
C ASN A 106 -36.21 10.30 -9.84
N GLY A 107 -36.50 11.28 -9.00
CA GLY A 107 -37.79 11.57 -8.40
C GLY A 107 -38.35 12.91 -8.86
N ASP A 108 -37.95 13.41 -10.03
CA ASP A 108 -38.51 14.63 -10.61
C ASP A 108 -39.55 14.25 -11.67
N SER A 109 -40.76 14.08 -11.16
CA SER A 109 -42.01 14.19 -11.90
C SER A 109 -42.12 15.57 -12.55
N ALA A 110 -42.48 15.60 -13.83
CA ALA A 110 -43.30 16.66 -14.43
C ALA A 110 -44.05 16.06 -15.64
#